data_AF-A0A7C5PR57-F1
#
_entry.id   AF-A0A7C5PR57-F1
#
_cell.length_a   1.000
_cell.length_b   1.000
_cell.length_c   1.000
_cell.angle_alpha   90.00
_cell.angle_beta   90.00
_cell.angle_gamma   90.00
#
_symmetry.space_group_name_H-M   'P 1'
#
loop_
_entity.id
_entity.type
_entity.pdbx_description
1 polymer ?
#
loop_
_entity_poly.entity_id
_entity_poly.type
_entity_poly.pdbx_seq_one_letter_code
_entity_poly.pdbx_strand_id
1 'polypeptide(L)'
;PKLKELQKKYAKDKEKLSQEQMKLYKEAGVNPLGGCLPMLVQMPIWFALYRALYQLAGTEPALREGFFWIPSLAGPTINGVRSLSWLWPFPPAVGWPDAIGYLVLPVLLVVSQLYMQKMMTPQSNDPQQKSMGQVMMFMPFMFGYFALVVPSGLSLYWFTNNLLSLAQQLWLNKQHDKEKAAKALEAKTKKGKEKDVVESTRSKRLPRDKRKAKALPVETVEPEAHKGDVAAKTNGQPENDIEYKTSAKQVQIDVKIKSRKRKE
;
A
#
# COMPACT_ATOMS: atom_id res chain seq x y z
N PRO A 1 3.90 -8.22 -6.30
CA PRO A 1 4.57 -9.52 -6.59
C PRO A 1 6.10 -9.39 -6.58
N LYS A 2 6.67 -8.48 -7.39
CA LYS A 2 8.11 -8.21 -7.45
C LYS A 2 8.75 -7.87 -6.10
N LEU A 3 8.07 -7.07 -5.26
CA LEU A 3 8.53 -6.78 -3.89
C LEU A 3 8.65 -8.03 -3.00
N LYS A 4 7.70 -8.98 -3.10
CA LYS A 4 7.72 -10.23 -2.34
C LYS A 4 8.85 -11.16 -2.80
N GLU A 5 9.18 -11.16 -4.08
CA GLU A 5 10.31 -11.92 -4.61
C GLU A 5 11.65 -11.35 -4.12
N LEU A 6 11.78 -10.02 -4.09
CA LEU A 6 12.94 -9.33 -3.52
C LEU A 6 13.11 -9.63 -2.02
N GLN A 7 12.03 -9.58 -1.25
CA GLN A 7 12.06 -9.93 0.17
C GLN A 7 12.47 -11.38 0.41
N LYS A 8 12.04 -12.33 -0.44
CA LYS A 8 12.47 -13.74 -0.36
C LYS A 8 13.95 -13.90 -0.73
N LYS A 9 14.42 -13.21 -1.77
CA LYS A 9 15.82 -13.28 -2.23
C LYS A 9 16.81 -12.68 -1.22
N TYR A 10 16.43 -11.59 -0.56
CA TYR A 10 17.30 -10.86 0.38
C TYR A 10 16.82 -10.95 1.84
N ALA A 11 16.16 -12.04 2.23
CA ALA A 11 15.58 -12.21 3.56
C ALA A 11 16.60 -12.07 4.71
N LYS A 12 17.87 -12.41 4.46
CA LYS A 12 18.97 -12.35 5.42
C LYS A 12 19.78 -11.04 5.35
N ASP A 13 19.57 -10.20 4.34
CA ASP A 13 20.36 -9.00 4.07
C ASP A 13 19.43 -7.78 3.90
N LYS A 14 19.13 -7.14 5.04
CA LYS A 14 18.19 -6.00 5.10
C LYS A 14 18.71 -4.77 4.34
N GLU A 15 20.01 -4.59 4.27
CA GLU A 15 20.61 -3.44 3.57
C GLU A 15 20.45 -3.59 2.06
N LYS A 16 20.83 -4.75 1.49
CA LYS A 16 20.59 -5.02 0.06
C LYS A 16 19.11 -5.00 -0.29
N LEU A 17 18.26 -5.52 0.59
CA LEU A 17 16.81 -5.49 0.41
C LEU A 17 16.29 -4.06 0.28
N SER A 18 16.73 -3.13 1.13
CA SER A 18 16.33 -1.72 1.05
C SER A 18 16.81 -1.05 -0.25
N GLN A 19 18.05 -1.32 -0.67
CA GLN A 19 18.63 -0.77 -1.90
C GLN A 19 17.90 -1.24 -3.16
N GLU A 20 17.66 -2.54 -3.28
CA GLU A 20 16.98 -3.13 -4.43
C GLU A 20 15.49 -2.77 -4.46
N GLN A 21 14.85 -2.63 -3.29
CA GLN A 21 13.49 -2.06 -3.22
C GLN A 21 13.45 -0.63 -3.76
N MET A 22 14.43 0.21 -3.41
CA MET A 22 14.48 1.58 -3.92
C MET A 22 14.79 1.64 -5.41
N LYS A 23 15.65 0.77 -5.94
CA LYS A 23 15.87 0.62 -7.38
C LYS A 23 14.59 0.22 -8.10
N LEU A 24 13.86 -0.77 -7.59
CA LEU A 24 12.59 -1.19 -8.15
C LEU A 24 11.56 -0.05 -8.17
N TYR A 25 11.47 0.76 -7.11
CA TYR A 25 10.58 1.92 -7.09
C TYR A 25 10.97 2.97 -8.14
N LYS A 26 12.27 3.23 -8.32
CA LYS A 26 12.78 4.13 -9.37
C LYS A 26 12.48 3.62 -10.78
N GLU A 27 12.73 2.33 -11.04
CA GLU A 27 12.44 1.69 -12.33
C GLU A 27 10.94 1.65 -12.66
N ALA A 28 10.10 1.45 -11.64
CA ALA A 28 8.65 1.48 -11.80
C ALA A 28 8.07 2.91 -11.87
N GLY A 29 8.89 3.96 -11.68
CA GLY A 29 8.45 5.35 -11.65
C GLY A 29 7.52 5.68 -10.48
N VAL A 30 7.52 4.90 -9.40
CA VAL A 30 6.62 5.09 -8.25
C VAL A 30 7.36 5.82 -7.14
N ASN A 31 6.81 6.95 -6.69
CA ASN A 31 7.37 7.69 -5.56
C ASN A 31 6.84 7.13 -4.21
N PRO A 32 7.67 6.51 -3.36
CA PRO A 32 7.24 6.02 -2.05
C PRO A 32 6.74 7.14 -1.11
N LEU A 33 7.12 8.39 -1.36
CA LEU A 33 6.67 9.56 -0.61
C LEU A 33 5.36 10.18 -1.15
N GLY A 34 4.80 9.66 -2.25
CA GLY A 34 3.54 10.18 -2.80
C GLY A 34 2.37 10.11 -1.80
N GLY A 35 2.44 9.19 -0.83
CA GLY A 35 1.44 9.06 0.23
C GLY A 35 1.47 10.18 1.29
N CYS A 36 2.57 10.94 1.44
CA CYS A 36 2.64 12.05 2.41
C CYS A 36 2.37 13.43 1.78
N LEU A 37 2.28 13.52 0.45
CA LEU A 37 1.98 14.77 -0.24
C LEU A 37 0.64 15.42 0.20
N PRO A 38 -0.46 14.67 0.40
CA PRO A 38 -1.70 15.24 0.94
C PRO A 38 -1.52 15.83 2.34
N MET A 39 -0.68 15.20 3.17
CA MET A 39 -0.39 15.70 4.51
C MET A 39 0.36 17.04 4.47
N LEU A 40 1.33 17.19 3.57
CA LEU A 40 2.10 18.44 3.43
C LEU A 40 1.22 19.62 3.03
N VAL A 41 0.29 19.42 2.09
CA VAL A 41 -0.66 20.45 1.67
C VAL A 41 -1.68 20.76 2.76
N GLN A 42 -2.00 19.78 3.61
CA GLN A 42 -2.96 19.94 4.71
C GLN A 42 -2.39 20.72 5.91
N MET A 43 -1.08 20.62 6.18
CA MET A 43 -0.45 21.22 7.35
C MET A 43 -0.69 22.74 7.48
N PRO A 44 -0.56 23.57 6.43
CA PRO A 44 -0.84 25.01 6.50
C PRO A 44 -2.28 25.33 6.89
N ILE A 45 -3.25 24.61 6.31
CA ILE A 45 -4.69 24.81 6.57
C ILE A 45 -4.98 24.52 8.04
N TRP A 46 -4.44 23.40 8.53
CA TRP A 46 -4.62 23.02 9.92
C TRP A 46 -4.00 24.04 10.89
N PHE A 47 -2.80 24.52 10.60
CA PHE A 47 -2.12 25.48 11.45
C PHE A 47 -2.84 26.83 11.53
N ALA A 48 -3.35 27.31 10.39
CA ALA A 48 -4.15 28.53 10.32
C ALA A 48 -5.43 28.39 11.15
N LEU A 49 -6.16 27.29 10.98
CA LEU A 49 -7.40 27.03 11.72
C LEU A 49 -7.15 26.81 13.21
N TYR A 50 -6.10 26.07 13.58
CA TYR A 50 -5.68 25.88 14.96
C TYR A 50 -5.44 27.24 15.63
N ARG A 51 -4.64 28.11 15.01
CA ARG A 51 -4.36 29.46 15.57
C ARG A 51 -5.63 30.31 15.68
N ALA A 52 -6.48 30.29 14.66
CA ALA A 52 -7.72 31.06 14.66
C ALA A 52 -8.66 30.59 15.78
N LEU A 53 -8.98 29.30 15.84
CA LEU A 53 -9.90 28.76 16.84
C LEU A 53 -9.31 28.82 18.25
N TYR A 54 -8.00 28.66 18.42
CA TYR A 54 -7.34 28.79 19.71
C TYR A 54 -7.46 30.21 20.27
N GLN A 55 -7.32 31.22 19.40
CA GLN A 55 -7.50 32.63 19.77
C GLN A 55 -8.98 32.93 20.07
N LEU A 56 -9.88 32.57 19.15
CA LEU A 56 -11.32 32.83 19.28
C LEU A 56 -11.93 32.14 20.49
N ALA A 57 -11.48 30.94 20.85
CA ALA A 57 -11.95 30.23 22.04
C ALA A 57 -11.72 31.02 23.35
N GLY A 58 -10.74 31.93 23.38
CA GLY A 58 -10.48 32.80 24.54
C GLY A 58 -11.30 34.08 24.55
N THR A 59 -11.58 34.64 23.37
CA THR A 59 -12.13 36.00 23.22
C THR A 59 -13.60 36.05 22.84
N GLU A 60 -14.08 35.08 22.07
CA GLU A 60 -15.37 35.15 21.40
C GLU A 60 -16.46 34.39 22.18
N PRO A 61 -17.50 35.08 22.69
CA PRO A 61 -18.59 34.44 23.42
C PRO A 61 -19.40 33.45 22.60
N ALA A 62 -19.53 33.67 21.28
CA ALA A 62 -20.30 32.79 20.41
C ALA A 62 -19.76 31.34 20.38
N LEU A 63 -18.45 31.14 20.58
CA LEU A 63 -17.87 29.79 20.67
C LEU A 63 -18.20 29.08 22.00
N ARG A 64 -18.72 29.80 23.00
CA ARG A 64 -19.18 29.21 24.25
C ARG A 64 -20.61 28.72 24.19
N GLU A 65 -21.33 29.03 23.12
CA GLU A 65 -22.64 28.45 22.85
C GLU A 65 -22.49 26.99 22.44
N GLY A 66 -23.47 26.18 22.86
CA GLY A 66 -23.51 24.76 22.51
C GLY A 66 -23.79 24.55 21.02
N PHE A 67 -23.21 23.51 20.45
CA PHE A 67 -23.44 23.11 19.07
C PHE A 67 -23.79 21.62 19.01
N PHE A 68 -25.05 21.32 18.67
CA PHE A 68 -25.64 19.99 18.77
C PHE A 68 -25.46 19.38 20.17
N TRP A 69 -24.69 18.29 20.30
CA TRP A 69 -24.40 17.62 21.57
C TRP A 69 -23.13 18.16 22.25
N ILE A 70 -22.42 19.09 21.61
CA ILE A 70 -21.18 19.66 22.13
C ILE A 70 -21.55 20.86 23.02
N PRO A 71 -21.19 20.88 24.31
CA PRO A 71 -21.59 21.96 25.21
C PRO A 71 -21.03 23.33 24.84
N SER A 72 -19.84 23.37 24.24
CA SER A 72 -19.20 24.60 23.75
C SER A 72 -18.09 24.25 22.75
N LEU A 73 -17.91 25.08 21.71
CA LEU A 73 -16.85 24.93 20.70
C LEU A 73 -15.47 25.39 21.20
N ALA A 74 -15.43 26.19 22.26
CA ALA A 74 -14.19 26.69 22.88
C ALA A 74 -13.58 25.69 23.89
N GLY A 75 -14.43 24.85 24.49
CA GLY A 75 -14.06 23.86 25.50
C GLY A 75 -13.57 22.54 24.90
N PRO A 76 -13.23 21.54 25.74
CA PRO A 76 -13.31 21.56 27.19
C PRO A 76 -12.09 22.24 27.85
N THR A 77 -12.32 23.10 28.84
CA THR A 77 -11.26 23.76 29.63
C THR A 77 -11.69 23.93 31.08
N ILE A 78 -10.74 23.91 32.03
CA ILE A 78 -10.95 24.38 33.40
C ILE A 78 -10.03 25.58 33.62
N ASN A 79 -10.57 26.71 34.08
CA ASN A 79 -9.79 27.93 34.35
C ASN A 79 -8.92 28.39 33.16
N GLY A 80 -9.38 28.17 31.93
CA GLY A 80 -8.62 28.46 30.70
C GLY A 80 -7.50 27.47 30.37
N VAL A 81 -7.28 26.45 31.20
CA VAL A 81 -6.30 25.38 30.94
C VAL A 81 -6.92 24.32 30.04
N ARG A 82 -6.22 24.04 28.94
CA ARG A 82 -6.53 23.00 27.95
C ARG A 82 -5.69 21.76 28.21
N SER A 83 -6.28 20.77 28.86
CA SER A 83 -5.64 19.50 29.24
C SER A 83 -6.72 18.48 29.60
N LEU A 84 -6.34 17.24 29.93
CA LEU A 84 -7.27 16.24 30.47
C LEU A 84 -7.79 16.59 31.88
N SER A 85 -7.36 17.70 32.47
CA SER A 85 -7.81 18.12 33.80
C SER A 85 -9.32 18.35 33.87
N TRP A 86 -10.02 18.59 32.76
CA TRP A 86 -11.48 18.68 32.81
C TRP A 86 -12.20 17.37 33.17
N LEU A 87 -11.51 16.22 33.07
CA LEU A 87 -12.02 14.90 33.48
C LEU A 87 -11.72 14.58 34.96
N TRP A 88 -10.90 15.38 35.66
CA TRP A 88 -10.46 15.14 37.03
C TRP A 88 -10.53 16.41 37.89
N PRO A 89 -11.03 16.38 39.15
CA PRO A 89 -11.41 15.23 39.95
C PRO A 89 -12.69 14.54 39.47
N PHE A 90 -13.06 13.45 40.13
CA PHE A 90 -14.31 12.74 39.90
C PHE A 90 -15.32 13.11 41.00
N PRO A 91 -16.50 13.69 40.67
CA PRO A 91 -17.03 13.96 39.33
C PRO A 91 -16.32 15.12 38.61
N PRO A 92 -16.31 15.13 37.26
CA PRO A 92 -15.70 16.20 36.46
C PRO A 92 -16.20 17.58 36.87
N ALA A 93 -15.32 18.59 36.93
CA ALA A 93 -15.71 19.95 37.33
C ALA A 93 -16.70 20.61 36.34
N VAL A 94 -16.73 20.14 35.09
CA VAL A 94 -17.71 20.55 34.07
C VAL A 94 -19.07 19.86 34.21
N GLY A 95 -19.18 18.85 35.08
CA GLY A 95 -20.38 18.02 35.22
C GLY A 95 -20.47 16.88 34.18
N TRP A 96 -21.20 15.84 34.54
CA TRP A 96 -21.36 14.65 33.69
C TRP A 96 -22.04 14.89 32.34
N PRO A 97 -23.14 15.66 32.25
CA PRO A 97 -23.79 15.91 30.96
C PRO A 97 -22.83 16.54 29.96
N ASP A 98 -22.10 17.57 30.38
CA ASP A 98 -21.15 18.27 29.54
C ASP A 98 -19.94 17.40 29.21
N ALA A 99 -19.41 16.67 30.21
CA ALA A 99 -18.31 15.75 30.00
C ALA A 99 -18.66 14.69 28.94
N ILE A 100 -19.86 14.12 28.99
CA ILE A 100 -20.35 13.17 27.99
C ILE A 100 -20.43 13.86 26.62
N GLY A 101 -20.99 15.07 26.53
CA GLY A 101 -21.06 15.84 25.30
C GLY A 101 -19.69 16.03 24.64
N TYR A 102 -18.66 16.36 25.43
CA TYR A 102 -17.28 16.47 24.94
C TYR A 102 -16.65 15.13 24.54
N LEU A 103 -16.99 14.03 25.22
CA LEU A 103 -16.44 12.69 24.93
C LEU A 103 -17.02 12.05 23.67
N VAL A 104 -18.24 12.39 23.27
CA VAL A 104 -18.89 11.82 22.07
C VAL A 104 -18.06 12.10 20.81
N LEU A 105 -17.59 13.33 20.64
CA LEU A 105 -16.85 13.74 19.43
C LEU A 105 -15.54 12.96 19.18
N PRO A 106 -14.60 12.84 20.14
CA PRO A 106 -13.38 12.05 19.95
C PRO A 106 -13.67 10.56 19.78
N VAL A 107 -14.69 10.01 20.44
CA VAL A 107 -15.11 8.62 20.23
C VAL A 107 -15.57 8.41 18.79
N LEU A 108 -16.45 9.29 18.27
CA LEU A 108 -16.92 9.21 16.88
C LEU A 108 -15.76 9.34 15.89
N LEU A 109 -14.82 10.25 16.13
CA LEU A 109 -13.63 10.45 15.30
C LEU A 109 -12.74 9.19 15.29
N VAL A 110 -12.48 8.59 16.46
CA VAL A 110 -11.67 7.36 16.55
C VAL A 110 -12.38 6.21 15.81
N VAL A 111 -13.67 6.02 16.05
CA VAL A 111 -14.45 4.95 15.41
C VAL A 111 -14.48 5.13 13.89
N SER A 112 -14.72 6.35 13.40
CA SER A 112 -14.76 6.63 11.96
C SER A 112 -13.39 6.41 11.30
N GLN A 113 -12.31 6.82 11.94
CA GLN A 113 -10.95 6.59 11.44
C GLN A 113 -10.56 5.11 11.48
N LEU A 114 -10.89 4.37 12.54
CA LEU A 114 -10.65 2.92 12.61
C LEU A 114 -11.42 2.18 11.51
N TYR A 115 -12.66 2.59 11.24
CA TYR A 115 -13.46 2.04 10.14
C TYR A 115 -12.78 2.29 8.78
N MET A 116 -12.38 3.53 8.52
CA MET A 116 -11.69 3.92 7.30
C MET A 116 -10.38 3.13 7.10
N GLN A 117 -9.59 2.96 8.16
CA GLN A 117 -8.35 2.20 8.09
C GLN A 117 -8.58 0.73 7.76
N LYS A 118 -9.57 0.09 8.40
CA LYS A 118 -9.90 -1.31 8.07
C LYS A 118 -10.28 -1.50 6.61
N MET A 119 -10.90 -0.50 5.98
CA MET A 119 -11.26 -0.54 4.56
C MET A 119 -10.07 -0.31 3.63
N MET A 120 -9.08 0.48 4.03
CA MET A 120 -7.95 0.89 3.20
C MET A 120 -6.70 0.04 3.38
N THR A 121 -6.50 -0.62 4.53
CA THR A 121 -5.26 -1.35 4.82
C THR A 121 -5.21 -2.68 4.09
N PRO A 122 -4.27 -2.90 3.13
CA PRO A 122 -4.06 -4.22 2.56
C PRO A 122 -3.44 -5.16 3.60
N GLN A 123 -4.08 -6.31 3.83
CA GLN A 123 -3.54 -7.37 4.70
C GLN A 123 -2.23 -7.89 4.10
N SER A 124 -1.13 -7.68 4.82
CA SER A 124 0.19 -8.21 4.47
C SER A 124 0.73 -9.12 5.55
N ASN A 125 1.36 -10.21 5.12
CA ASN A 125 1.97 -11.19 6.01
C ASN A 125 3.41 -10.82 6.42
N ASP A 126 3.99 -9.78 5.83
CA ASP A 126 5.36 -9.36 6.12
C ASP A 126 5.45 -8.67 7.49
N PRO A 127 6.39 -9.06 8.38
CA PRO A 127 6.56 -8.45 9.70
C PRO A 127 6.77 -6.93 9.67
N GLN A 128 7.45 -6.41 8.64
CA GLN A 128 7.70 -4.97 8.47
C GLN A 128 6.45 -4.19 8.02
N GLN A 129 5.56 -4.82 7.23
CA GLN A 129 4.30 -4.19 6.85
C GLN A 129 3.27 -4.29 7.99
N LYS A 130 3.34 -5.34 8.80
CA LYS A 130 2.56 -5.45 10.05
C LYS A 130 2.92 -4.37 11.06
N SER A 131 4.20 -4.12 11.31
CA SER A 131 4.61 -3.05 12.23
C SER A 131 4.16 -1.67 11.74
N MET A 132 4.27 -1.39 10.43
CA MET A 132 3.76 -0.15 9.86
C MET A 132 2.23 -0.03 9.94
N GLY A 133 1.50 -1.14 9.74
CA GLY A 133 0.04 -1.19 9.92
C GLY A 133 -0.40 -0.96 11.38
N GLN A 134 0.36 -1.45 12.36
CA GLN A 134 0.09 -1.20 13.78
C GLN A 134 0.24 0.28 14.15
N VAL A 135 1.27 0.95 13.63
CA VAL A 135 1.45 2.39 13.81
C VAL A 135 0.25 3.15 13.23
N MET A 136 -0.22 2.75 12.04
CA MET A 136 -1.42 3.35 11.46
C MET A 136 -2.66 3.12 12.34
N MET A 137 -2.86 1.92 12.89
CA MET A 137 -3.97 1.60 13.80
C MET A 137 -3.95 2.39 15.11
N PHE A 138 -2.77 2.83 15.57
CA PHE A 138 -2.65 3.62 16.79
C PHE A 138 -2.95 5.11 16.58
N MET A 139 -2.67 5.63 15.39
CA MET A 139 -2.79 7.06 15.09
C MET A 139 -4.19 7.67 15.35
N PRO A 140 -5.33 6.98 15.08
CA PRO A 140 -6.66 7.47 15.46
C PRO A 140 -6.80 7.76 16.95
N PHE A 141 -6.23 6.93 17.82
CA PHE A 141 -6.29 7.14 19.27
C PHE A 141 -5.50 8.37 19.70
N MET A 142 -4.37 8.64 19.05
CA MET A 142 -3.60 9.87 19.27
C MET A 142 -4.42 11.10 18.88
N PHE A 143 -5.13 11.08 17.74
CA PHE A 143 -6.03 12.16 17.35
C PHE A 143 -7.24 12.28 18.28
N GLY A 144 -7.77 11.16 18.79
CA GLY A 144 -8.80 11.14 19.83
C GLY A 144 -8.33 11.82 21.12
N TYR A 145 -7.10 11.55 21.56
CA TYR A 145 -6.47 12.25 22.69
C TYR A 145 -6.32 13.74 22.42
N PHE A 146 -5.78 14.13 21.27
CA PHE A 146 -5.64 15.54 20.90
C PHE A 146 -6.99 16.25 20.90
N ALA A 147 -8.05 15.59 20.43
CA ALA A 147 -9.40 16.14 20.40
C ALA A 147 -9.97 16.44 21.80
N LEU A 148 -9.43 15.83 22.88
CA LEU A 148 -9.78 16.12 24.28
C LEU A 148 -9.02 17.33 24.87
N VAL A 149 -7.93 17.75 24.22
CA VAL A 149 -7.02 18.81 24.70
C VAL A 149 -7.18 20.10 23.89
N VAL A 150 -7.45 20.00 22.60
CA VAL A 150 -7.68 21.17 21.73
C VAL A 150 -9.13 21.65 21.84
N PRO A 151 -9.44 22.90 21.43
CA PRO A 151 -10.83 23.36 21.35
C PRO A 151 -11.68 22.42 20.50
N SER A 152 -12.87 22.07 20.98
CA SER A 152 -13.77 21.12 20.32
C SER A 152 -14.21 21.59 18.93
N GLY A 153 -14.21 22.90 18.64
CA GLY A 153 -14.41 23.44 17.29
C GLY A 153 -13.37 22.94 16.28
N LEU A 154 -12.11 22.78 16.70
CA LEU A 154 -11.07 22.21 15.84
C LEU A 154 -11.28 20.70 15.65
N SER A 155 -11.64 20.00 16.72
CA SER A 155 -11.99 18.58 16.69
C SER A 155 -13.21 18.32 15.78
N LEU A 156 -14.19 19.23 15.77
CA LEU A 156 -15.37 19.17 14.92
C LEU A 156 -15.00 19.38 13.45
N TYR A 157 -14.11 20.32 13.16
CA TYR A 157 -13.52 20.44 11.82
C TYR A 157 -12.84 19.14 11.37
N TRP A 158 -12.03 18.53 12.24
CA TRP A 158 -11.39 17.25 11.91
C TRP A 158 -12.41 16.14 11.65
N PHE A 159 -13.44 16.04 12.48
CA PHE A 159 -14.49 15.05 12.32
C PHE A 159 -15.28 15.26 11.02
N THR A 160 -15.67 16.48 10.71
CA THR A 160 -16.40 16.80 9.47
C THR A 160 -15.56 16.52 8.23
N ASN A 161 -14.28 16.92 8.22
CA ASN A 161 -13.37 16.62 7.12
C ASN A 161 -13.12 15.10 6.98
N ASN A 162 -13.03 14.39 8.10
CA ASN A 162 -12.92 12.93 8.10
C ASN A 162 -14.18 12.26 7.52
N LEU A 163 -15.37 12.77 7.84
CA LEU A 163 -16.64 12.26 7.31
C LEU A 163 -16.75 12.50 5.79
N LEU A 164 -16.33 13.68 5.32
CA LEU A 164 -16.26 13.98 3.88
C LEU A 164 -15.28 13.04 3.18
N SER A 165 -14.09 12.84 3.76
CA SER A 165 -13.09 11.92 3.22
C SER A 165 -13.62 10.48 3.18
N LEU A 166 -14.38 10.07 4.20
CA LEU A 166 -15.03 8.75 4.22
C LEU A 166 -16.07 8.62 3.12
N ALA A 167 -16.93 9.63 2.97
CA ALA A 167 -17.94 9.64 1.91
C ALA A 167 -17.30 9.59 0.51
N GLN A 168 -16.23 10.37 0.30
CA GLN A 168 -15.44 10.33 -0.93
C GLN A 168 -14.82 8.95 -1.14
N GLN A 169 -14.24 8.33 -0.12
CA GLN A 169 -13.65 7.01 -0.24
C GLN A 169 -14.68 5.93 -0.58
N LEU A 170 -15.84 5.97 0.08
CA LEU A 170 -16.93 5.03 -0.20
C LEU A 170 -17.43 5.18 -1.65
N TRP A 171 -17.53 6.41 -2.14
CA TRP A 171 -17.90 6.69 -3.52
C TRP A 171 -16.84 6.21 -4.52
N LEU A 172 -15.56 6.47 -4.25
CA LEU A 172 -14.43 6.01 -5.09
C LEU A 172 -14.33 4.48 -5.14
N ASN A 173 -14.47 3.80 -4.00
CA ASN A 173 -14.43 2.34 -3.95
C ASN A 173 -15.57 1.72 -4.77
N LYS A 174 -16.77 2.31 -4.72
CA LYS A 174 -17.91 1.91 -5.56
C LYS A 174 -17.63 2.10 -7.06
N GLN A 175 -16.91 3.14 -7.45
CA GLN A 175 -16.51 3.32 -8.86
C GLN A 175 -15.49 2.28 -9.32
N HIS A 176 -14.48 2.01 -8.50
CA HIS A 176 -13.47 0.98 -8.80
C HIS A 176 -14.09 -0.40 -8.97
N ASP A 177 -15.08 -0.76 -8.15
CA ASP A 177 -15.77 -2.06 -8.26
C ASP A 177 -16.61 -2.15 -9.54
N LYS A 178 -17.29 -1.06 -9.93
CA LYS A 178 -18.00 -0.98 -11.22
C LYS A 178 -17.05 -1.13 -12.40
N GLU A 179 -15.90 -0.46 -12.37
CA GLU A 179 -14.89 -0.53 -13.44
C GLU A 179 -14.31 -1.95 -13.55
N LYS A 180 -13.99 -2.60 -12.42
CA LYS A 180 -13.54 -3.99 -12.40
C LYS A 180 -14.60 -4.95 -12.95
N ALA A 181 -15.86 -4.77 -12.57
CA ALA A 181 -16.97 -5.57 -13.08
C ALA A 181 -17.16 -5.40 -14.60
N ALA A 182 -17.05 -4.17 -15.11
CA ALA A 182 -17.11 -3.88 -16.53
C ALA A 182 -15.95 -4.56 -17.30
N LYS A 183 -14.71 -4.41 -16.83
CA LYS A 183 -13.54 -5.07 -17.44
C LYS A 183 -13.63 -6.60 -17.39
N ALA A 184 -14.17 -7.16 -16.30
CA ALA A 184 -14.40 -8.60 -16.18
C ALA A 184 -15.47 -9.10 -17.16
N LEU A 185 -16.53 -8.33 -17.38
CA LEU A 185 -17.58 -8.64 -18.35
C LEU A 185 -17.02 -8.57 -19.78
N GLU A 186 -16.25 -7.53 -20.12
CA GLU A 186 -15.59 -7.41 -21.43
C GLU A 186 -14.62 -8.57 -21.70
N ALA A 187 -13.85 -9.00 -20.69
CA ALA A 187 -12.95 -10.14 -20.80
C ALA A 187 -13.71 -11.45 -21.05
N LYS A 188 -14.87 -11.65 -20.41
CA LYS A 188 -15.75 -12.81 -20.65
C LYS A 188 -16.37 -12.78 -22.05
N THR A 189 -16.84 -11.62 -22.51
CA THR A 189 -17.43 -11.45 -23.84
C THR A 189 -16.40 -11.69 -24.95
N LYS A 190 -15.16 -11.22 -24.79
CA LYS A 190 -14.05 -11.50 -25.73
C LYS A 190 -13.73 -13.00 -25.80
N LYS A 191 -13.64 -13.68 -24.65
CA LYS A 191 -13.42 -15.15 -24.60
C LYS A 191 -14.59 -15.96 -25.18
N GLY A 192 -15.84 -15.50 -25.01
CA GLY A 192 -17.01 -16.14 -25.61
C GLY A 192 -16.98 -16.06 -27.14
N LYS A 193 -16.81 -14.85 -27.69
CA LYS A 193 -16.69 -14.64 -29.13
C LYS A 193 -15.50 -15.39 -29.75
N GLU A 194 -14.38 -15.47 -29.06
CA GLU A 194 -13.21 -16.23 -29.52
C GLU A 194 -13.50 -17.74 -29.60
N LYS A 195 -14.25 -18.30 -28.63
CA LYS A 195 -14.69 -19.70 -28.67
C LYS A 195 -15.72 -19.97 -29.78
N ASP A 196 -16.70 -19.10 -29.95
CA ASP A 196 -17.74 -19.24 -30.98
C ASP A 196 -17.15 -19.18 -32.40
N VAL A 197 -16.15 -18.32 -32.61
CA VAL A 197 -15.41 -18.22 -33.89
C VAL A 197 -14.55 -19.47 -34.13
N VAL A 198 -13.86 -19.99 -33.11
CA VAL A 198 -13.05 -21.21 -33.23
C VAL A 198 -13.92 -22.44 -33.47
N GLU A 199 -15.09 -22.53 -32.85
CA GLU A 199 -16.03 -23.64 -33.02
C GLU A 199 -16.72 -23.61 -34.39
N SER A 200 -17.14 -22.43 -34.86
CA SER A 200 -17.63 -22.22 -36.23
C SER A 200 -16.58 -22.57 -37.30
N THR A 201 -15.32 -22.21 -37.06
CA THR A 201 -14.20 -22.53 -37.98
C THR A 201 -13.83 -24.01 -37.95
N ARG A 202 -13.98 -24.68 -36.79
CA ARG A 202 -13.74 -26.12 -36.63
C ARG A 202 -14.85 -26.96 -37.26
N SER A 203 -16.10 -26.52 -37.16
CA SER A 203 -17.25 -27.18 -37.80
C SER A 203 -17.20 -27.15 -39.34
N LYS A 204 -16.51 -26.17 -39.94
CA LYS A 204 -16.29 -26.09 -41.40
C LYS A 204 -15.15 -26.97 -41.93
N ARG A 205 -14.32 -27.59 -41.06
CA ARG A 205 -13.16 -28.43 -41.44
C ARG A 205 -13.36 -29.94 -41.22
N LEU A 206 -14.55 -30.48 -41.50
CA LEU A 206 -14.76 -31.93 -41.56
C LEU A 206 -15.03 -32.37 -43.01
N PRO A 207 -14.03 -32.91 -43.73
CA PRO A 207 -14.28 -33.68 -44.93
C PRO A 207 -14.56 -35.14 -44.53
N ARG A 208 -15.79 -35.57 -44.81
CA ARG A 208 -16.17 -36.98 -44.81
C ARG A 208 -15.95 -37.50 -46.23
N ASP A 209 -14.91 -38.29 -46.47
CA ASP A 209 -15.11 -39.45 -47.33
C ASP A 209 -14.14 -40.60 -47.08
N LYS A 210 -14.73 -41.78 -46.91
CA LYS A 210 -14.09 -43.07 -46.69
C LYS A 210 -14.16 -43.84 -48.00
N ARG A 211 -13.05 -43.98 -48.76
CA ARG A 211 -13.00 -44.98 -49.87
C ARG A 211 -11.65 -45.71 -49.95
N LYS A 212 -11.74 -47.00 -49.58
CA LYS A 212 -11.00 -48.21 -49.97
C LYS A 212 -9.86 -48.11 -51.01
N ALA A 213 -8.69 -48.66 -50.67
CA ALA A 213 -7.77 -49.48 -51.52
C ALA A 213 -6.62 -50.01 -50.60
N LYS A 214 -6.57 -51.26 -50.12
CA LYS A 214 -6.25 -52.58 -50.70
C LYS A 214 -4.73 -52.86 -50.90
N ALA A 215 -4.19 -53.75 -50.03
CA ALA A 215 -3.09 -54.76 -50.14
C ALA A 215 -1.64 -54.31 -50.52
N LEU A 216 -0.61 -54.37 -49.63
CA LEU A 216 0.35 -55.47 -49.26
C LEU A 216 1.60 -55.56 -50.19
N PRO A 217 2.82 -56.07 -49.79
CA PRO A 217 3.33 -56.49 -48.46
C PRO A 217 4.86 -56.25 -48.15
N VAL A 218 5.29 -56.65 -46.93
CA VAL A 218 6.64 -57.14 -46.46
C VAL A 218 7.80 -56.12 -46.50
N GLU A 219 8.53 -55.82 -45.41
CA GLU A 219 9.64 -56.65 -44.89
C GLU A 219 10.03 -56.31 -43.45
N THR A 220 10.16 -57.36 -42.64
CA THR A 220 10.63 -57.41 -41.25
C THR A 220 12.16 -57.37 -41.18
N VAL A 221 12.76 -56.55 -40.31
CA VAL A 221 13.98 -56.91 -39.55
C VAL A 221 14.02 -56.10 -38.24
N GLU A 222 13.83 -56.79 -37.12
CA GLU A 222 14.29 -56.39 -35.78
C GLU A 222 15.80 -56.72 -35.66
N PRO A 223 16.54 -56.02 -34.79
CA PRO A 223 17.22 -56.83 -33.78
C PRO A 223 17.15 -56.24 -32.38
N GLU A 224 16.88 -57.14 -31.43
CA GLU A 224 17.05 -56.93 -30.00
C GLU A 224 18.53 -57.00 -29.55
N ALA A 225 18.76 -56.34 -28.41
CA ALA A 225 19.59 -56.73 -27.26
C ALA A 225 21.13 -56.73 -27.35
N HIS A 226 21.73 -55.98 -26.42
CA HIS A 226 22.86 -56.48 -25.63
C HIS A 226 22.70 -56.10 -24.14
N LYS A 227 22.66 -57.13 -23.31
CA LYS A 227 22.78 -57.10 -21.83
C LYS A 227 24.24 -56.89 -21.43
N GLY A 228 24.44 -56.29 -20.24
CA GLY A 228 25.68 -56.31 -19.49
C GLY A 228 25.49 -55.76 -18.08
N ASP A 229 25.49 -56.66 -17.10
CA ASP A 229 25.29 -56.43 -15.67
C ASP A 229 26.47 -55.73 -14.96
N VAL A 230 26.21 -55.17 -13.76
CA VAL A 230 26.89 -55.41 -12.46
C VAL A 230 26.90 -54.14 -11.58
N ALA A 231 26.40 -54.30 -10.35
CA ALA A 231 26.36 -53.33 -9.27
C ALA A 231 27.63 -53.33 -8.41
N ALA A 232 28.01 -52.16 -7.84
CA ALA A 232 28.71 -52.06 -6.55
C ALA A 232 28.63 -50.62 -5.98
N LYS A 233 28.24 -50.51 -4.70
CA LYS A 233 28.27 -49.31 -3.85
C LYS A 233 29.72 -49.00 -3.42
N THR A 234 30.08 -47.72 -3.20
CA THR A 234 30.63 -47.21 -1.92
C THR A 234 30.81 -45.69 -1.91
N ASN A 235 30.75 -45.16 -0.69
CA ASN A 235 30.75 -43.78 -0.20
C ASN A 235 32.11 -43.06 -0.36
N GLY A 236 32.12 -41.71 -0.42
CA GLY A 236 33.34 -40.91 -0.20
C GLY A 236 33.30 -39.48 -0.75
N GLN A 237 33.07 -38.49 0.12
CA GLN A 237 33.48 -37.07 -0.05
C GLN A 237 35.02 -36.97 -0.08
N PRO A 238 35.68 -35.89 -0.61
CA PRO A 238 35.50 -34.53 -0.09
C PRO A 238 35.72 -33.32 -1.06
N GLU A 239 35.33 -32.15 -0.53
CA GLU A 239 35.91 -30.79 -0.63
C GLU A 239 36.52 -30.16 -1.91
N ASN A 240 36.05 -28.91 -2.12
CA ASN A 240 36.78 -27.65 -2.37
C ASN A 240 37.30 -27.25 -3.77
N ASP A 241 37.13 -25.94 -3.98
CA ASP A 241 37.88 -25.00 -4.83
C ASP A 241 37.57 -24.94 -6.34
N ILE A 242 36.68 -24.01 -6.71
CA ILE A 242 36.86 -23.21 -7.94
C ILE A 242 36.78 -21.73 -7.61
N GLU A 243 37.98 -21.15 -7.67
CA GLU A 243 38.43 -19.78 -7.51
C GLU A 243 37.84 -18.83 -8.58
N TYR A 244 37.27 -17.70 -8.15
CA TYR A 244 36.90 -16.59 -9.03
C TYR A 244 38.14 -15.75 -9.39
N LYS A 245 38.67 -15.94 -10.60
CA LYS A 245 39.72 -15.06 -11.15
C LYS A 245 39.15 -13.68 -11.51
N THR A 246 39.47 -12.72 -10.66
CA THR A 246 39.44 -11.28 -10.93
C THR A 246 40.56 -10.96 -11.94
N SER A 247 40.24 -10.32 -13.05
CA SER A 247 41.26 -9.66 -13.90
C SER A 247 40.82 -8.23 -14.18
N ALA A 248 41.46 -7.32 -13.43
CA ALA A 248 41.48 -5.90 -13.73
C ALA A 248 42.43 -5.66 -14.91
N LYS A 249 41.95 -4.96 -15.96
CA LYS A 249 42.81 -4.35 -16.97
C LYS A 249 42.48 -2.87 -17.10
N GLN A 250 43.43 -2.11 -16.57
CA GLN A 250 43.70 -0.68 -16.72
C GLN A 250 43.28 -0.11 -18.08
N VAL A 251 42.49 0.97 -18.07
CA VAL A 251 42.44 1.95 -19.16
C VAL A 251 42.73 3.31 -18.55
N GLN A 252 44.01 3.72 -18.63
CA GLN A 252 44.43 5.11 -18.51
C GLN A 252 44.63 5.62 -19.94
N ILE A 253 43.93 6.69 -20.32
CA ILE A 253 44.44 7.63 -21.33
C ILE A 253 44.27 9.03 -20.75
N ASP A 254 45.42 9.68 -20.64
CA ASP A 254 45.69 10.99 -20.08
C ASP A 254 44.96 12.16 -20.74
N VAL A 255 44.66 13.13 -19.88
CA VAL A 255 44.42 14.53 -20.19
C VAL A 255 45.66 15.13 -20.85
N LYS A 256 45.55 15.63 -22.08
CA LYS A 256 46.56 16.54 -22.66
C LYS A 256 45.93 17.85 -23.11
N ILE A 257 46.01 18.83 -22.20
CA ILE A 257 45.88 20.25 -22.45
C ILE A 257 46.84 20.64 -23.59
N LYS A 258 46.31 21.15 -24.70
CA LYS A 258 47.10 21.78 -25.76
C LYS A 258 46.79 23.27 -25.76
N SER A 259 47.59 24.01 -25.00
CA SER A 259 47.81 25.42 -25.27
C SER A 259 48.52 25.55 -26.62
N ARG A 260 47.94 26.32 -27.55
CA ARG A 260 48.66 26.85 -28.70
C ARG A 260 48.30 28.33 -28.83
N LYS A 261 49.19 29.16 -28.28
CA LYS A 261 49.40 30.53 -28.78
C LYS A 261 49.70 30.42 -30.29
N ARG A 262 48.96 31.15 -31.12
CA ARG A 262 49.51 31.74 -32.34
C ARG A 262 49.55 33.24 -32.13
N LYS A 263 50.76 33.78 -32.18
CA LYS A 263 51.04 35.14 -32.64
C LYS A 263 50.84 35.11 -34.15
N GLU A 264 50.01 35.99 -34.67
CA GLU A 264 50.27 36.97 -35.74
C GLU A 264 49.10 37.96 -35.73
#